data_AF-A0A2M7NAC7-F1
#
_entry.id   AF-A0A2M7NAC7-F1
#
_cell.length_a   1.000
_cell.length_b   1.000
_cell.length_c   1.000
_cell.angle_alpha   90.00
_cell.angle_beta   90.00
_cell.angle_gamma   90.00
#
_symmetry.space_group_name_H-M   'P 1'
#
loop_
_entity.id
_entity.type
_entity.pdbx_description
1 polymer ?
#
loop_
_entity_poly.entity_id
_entity_poly.type
_entity_poly.pdbx_seq_one_letter_code
_entity_poly.pdbx_strand_id
1 'polypeptide(L)' 'YRLKQTDFDRHFKYSQIIAINNCIEELPKLIIYPNPSKGKFNIVFSNGDEQVHSIRVYSTLGELVYYSDGFQSIIDL' A
#
# COMPACT_ATOMS: atom_id res chain seq x y z
N TYR A 1 18.82 -31.12 11.21
CA TYR A 1 17.81 -32.00 10.57
C TYR A 1 16.72 -31.11 9.99
N ARG A 2 16.40 -31.25 8.68
CA ARG A 2 15.27 -30.54 8.05
C ARG A 2 14.13 -31.53 7.87
N LEU A 3 12.99 -31.27 8.53
CA LEU A 3 11.76 -32.04 8.36
C LEU A 3 11.16 -31.74 6.98
N LYS A 4 10.99 -32.78 6.17
CA LYS A 4 10.22 -32.73 4.92
C LYS A 4 8.87 -33.37 5.20
N GLN A 5 7.82 -32.55 5.23
CA GLN A 5 6.46 -33.05 5.31
C GLN A 5 6.06 -33.51 3.91
N THR A 6 5.83 -34.81 3.74
CA THR A 6 5.28 -35.36 2.50
C THR A 6 3.80 -35.59 2.75
N ASP A 7 2.98 -34.72 2.16
CA ASP A 7 1.54 -34.94 2.08
C ASP A 7 1.33 -36.08 1.07
N PHE A 8 0.79 -37.22 1.52
CA PHE A 8 0.65 -38.45 0.73
C PHE A 8 -0.82 -38.75 0.43
N ASP A 9 -1.57 -37.73 0.04
CA ASP A 9 -2.97 -37.88 -0.29
C ASP A 9 -3.12 -37.54 -1.78
N ARG A 10 -3.11 -38.58 -2.63
CA ARG A 10 -3.11 -38.50 -4.12
C ARG A 10 -4.39 -37.88 -4.73
N HIS A 11 -5.19 -37.17 -3.96
CA HIS A 11 -6.45 -36.54 -4.38
C HIS A 11 -6.25 -35.03 -4.59
N PHE A 12 -5.61 -34.64 -5.67
CA PHE A 12 -5.56 -33.23 -6.08
C PHE A 12 -6.88 -32.86 -6.77
N LYS A 13 -7.72 -32.05 -6.11
CA LYS A 13 -8.78 -31.30 -6.79
C LYS A 13 -8.16 -30.02 -7.32
N TYR A 14 -8.08 -29.88 -8.64
CA TYR A 14 -7.78 -28.60 -9.25
C TYR A 14 -8.99 -27.67 -9.02
N SER A 15 -8.82 -26.63 -8.20
CA SER A 15 -9.75 -25.51 -8.22
C SER A 15 -9.60 -24.80 -9.56
N GLN A 16 -10.71 -24.39 -10.18
CA GLN A 16 -10.63 -23.54 -11.38
C GLN A 16 -9.84 -22.28 -11.05
N ILE A 17 -8.91 -21.92 -11.94
CA ILE A 17 -8.13 -20.69 -11.82
C ILE A 17 -9.08 -19.54 -12.11
N ILE A 18 -9.50 -18.81 -11.07
CA ILE A 18 -10.24 -17.57 -11.24
C ILE A 18 -9.20 -16.47 -11.50
N ALA A 19 -9.14 -15.99 -12.74
CA ALA A 19 -8.29 -14.87 -13.10
C ALA A 19 -8.93 -13.56 -12.59
N ILE A 20 -8.21 -12.84 -11.73
CA ILE A 20 -8.57 -11.48 -11.33
C ILE A 20 -7.86 -10.55 -12.29
N ASN A 21 -8.62 -9.95 -13.21
CA ASN A 21 -8.09 -8.88 -14.05
C ASN A 21 -8.12 -7.58 -13.24
N ASN A 22 -6.96 -6.96 -13.04
CA ASN A 22 -6.90 -5.62 -12.50
C ASN A 22 -7.36 -4.66 -13.60
N CYS A 23 -8.57 -4.11 -13.47
CA CYS A 23 -9.13 -3.15 -14.43
C CYS A 23 -8.53 -1.74 -14.29
N ILE A 24 -7.53 -1.55 -13.44
CA ILE A 24 -6.83 -0.27 -13.26
C ILE A 24 -5.75 -0.17 -14.33
N GLU A 25 -5.99 0.67 -15.34
CA GLU A 25 -5.07 0.87 -16.48
C GLU A 25 -3.75 1.54 -16.04
N GLU A 26 -3.79 2.40 -15.02
CA GLU A 26 -2.61 3.02 -14.42
C GLU A 26 -2.71 3.07 -12.89
N LEU A 27 -1.73 2.47 -12.21
CA LEU A 27 -1.62 2.59 -10.76
C LEU A 27 -1.38 4.06 -10.40
N PRO A 28 -2.11 4.61 -9.41
CA PRO A 28 -1.86 5.98 -8.96
C PRO A 28 -0.42 6.12 -8.50
N LYS A 29 0.27 7.11 -9.07
CA LYS A 29 1.65 7.44 -8.72
C LYS A 29 1.64 8.34 -7.50
N LEU A 30 2.20 7.84 -6.41
CA LEU A 30 2.49 8.61 -5.19
C LEU A 30 3.96 9.04 -5.21
N ILE A 31 4.20 10.35 -5.15
CA ILE A 31 5.54 10.93 -5.06
C ILE A 31 5.62 11.73 -3.76
N ILE A 32 6.68 11.51 -2.99
CA ILE A 32 6.93 12.19 -1.71
C ILE A 32 8.31 12.84 -1.77
N TYR A 33 8.38 14.15 -1.50
CA TYR A 33 9.67 14.87 -1.51
C TYR A 33 9.71 16.08 -0.56
N PRO A 34 10.87 16.41 0.01
CA PRO A 34 12.11 15.64 -0.05
C PRO A 34 12.00 14.34 0.77
N ASN A 35 12.67 13.28 0.33
CA ASN A 35 12.90 12.08 1.11
C ASN A 35 14.40 11.73 1.03
N PRO A 36 15.17 11.78 2.13
CA PRO A 36 14.75 12.06 3.51
C PRO A 36 14.29 13.51 3.77
N SER A 37 13.38 13.69 4.73
CA SER A 37 12.88 15.01 5.17
C SER A 37 13.27 15.28 6.63
N LYS A 38 13.10 16.54 7.07
CA LYS A 38 13.25 16.95 8.49
C LYS A 38 11.90 17.12 9.21
N GLY A 39 10.84 16.48 8.72
CA GLY A 39 9.46 16.62 9.25
C GLY A 39 8.49 17.18 8.21
N LYS A 40 8.95 18.13 7.39
CA LYS A 40 8.15 18.72 6.31
C LYS A 40 8.40 18.07 4.95
N PHE A 41 7.34 17.61 4.30
CA PHE A 41 7.40 17.02 2.95
C PHE A 41 6.13 17.28 2.14
N ASN A 42 6.29 17.23 0.82
CA ASN A 42 5.22 17.38 -0.15
C ASN A 42 4.78 16.00 -0.64
N ILE A 43 3.49 15.89 -0.98
CA ILE A 43 2.87 14.73 -1.58
C ILE A 43 2.28 15.14 -2.92
N VAL A 44 2.56 14.34 -3.95
CA VAL A 44 1.92 14.46 -5.27
C VAL A 44 1.25 13.13 -5.59
N PHE A 45 -0.02 13.21 -5.96
CA PHE A 45 -0.86 12.06 -6.29
C PHE A 45 -1.45 12.24 -7.70
N SER A 46 -1.23 11.29 -8.60
CA SER A 46 -1.56 11.48 -10.04
C SER A 46 -3.05 11.37 -10.37
N ASN A 47 -3.86 10.70 -9.54
CA ASN A 47 -5.25 10.34 -9.88
C ASN A 47 -6.30 11.34 -9.35
N GLY A 48 -5.86 12.55 -9.01
CA GLY A 48 -6.71 13.62 -8.52
C GLY A 48 -6.93 13.58 -7.01
N ASP A 49 -6.81 14.75 -6.39
CA ASP A 49 -6.86 14.94 -4.93
C ASP A 49 -8.20 14.49 -4.32
N GLU A 50 -9.30 14.61 -5.08
CA GLU A 50 -10.66 14.25 -4.64
C GLU A 50 -10.86 12.74 -4.42
N GLN A 51 -10.00 11.89 -4.99
CA GLN A 51 -10.07 10.44 -4.80
C GLN A 51 -9.39 9.98 -3.49
N VAL A 52 -8.65 10.87 -2.83
CA VAL A 52 -7.95 10.56 -1.59
C VAL A 52 -8.90 10.71 -0.42
N HIS A 53 -9.38 9.59 0.12
CA HIS A 53 -10.27 9.61 1.27
C HIS A 53 -9.56 10.09 2.56
N SER A 54 -8.33 9.62 2.81
CA SER A 54 -7.56 10.05 3.98
C SER A 54 -6.07 9.79 3.80
N ILE A 55 -5.25 10.48 4.59
CA ILE A 55 -3.81 10.26 4.69
C ILE A 55 -3.48 9.86 6.13
N ARG A 56 -2.66 8.83 6.28
CA ARG A 56 -2.15 8.35 7.58
C ARG A 56 -0.65 8.13 7.49
N VAL A 57 0.08 8.67 8.47
CA VAL A 57 1.52 8.44 8.60
C VAL A 57 1.76 7.65 9.88
N TYR A 58 2.59 6.62 9.77
CA TYR A 58 2.93 5.73 10.88
C TYR A 58 4.42 5.78 11.17
N SER A 59 4.78 5.66 12.45
CA SER A 59 6.16 5.45 12.88
C SER A 59 6.64 4.04 12.51
N THR A 60 7.94 3.79 12.61
CA THR A 60 8.52 2.46 12.41
C THR A 60 8.07 1.43 13.44
N LEU A 61 7.50 1.88 14.56
CA LEU A 61 6.87 1.04 15.58
C LEU A 61 5.38 0.79 15.31
N GLY A 62 4.82 1.38 14.24
CA GLY A 62 3.41 1.25 13.86
C GLY A 62 2.47 2.25 14.55
N GLU A 63 3.00 3.23 15.27
CA GLU A 63 2.19 4.27 15.92
C GLU A 63 1.71 5.29 14.88
N LEU A 64 0.44 5.69 14.94
CA LEU A 64 -0.10 6.74 14.07
C LEU A 64 0.44 8.10 14.52
N VAL A 65 1.24 8.76 13.67
CA VAL A 65 1.85 10.07 13.96
C VAL A 65 1.12 11.24 13.27
N TYR A 66 0.37 10.97 12.20
CA TYR A 66 -0.43 11.98 11.52
C TYR A 66 -1.65 11.36 10.85
N TYR A 67 -2.75 12.11 10.86
CA TYR A 67 -3.99 11.79 10.17
C TYR A 67 -4.63 13.04 9.59
N SER A 68 -5.09 12.94 8.34
CA SER A 68 -6.00 13.92 7.75
C SER A 68 -7.13 13.24 6.99
N ASP A 69 -8.31 13.84 7.07
CA ASP A 69 -9.43 13.54 6.18
C ASP A 69 -9.22 14.29 4.87
N GLY A 70 -9.33 13.59 3.73
CA GLY A 70 -9.01 14.13 2.41
C GLY A 70 -7.50 14.27 2.10
N PHE A 71 -7.21 14.78 0.91
CA PHE A 71 -5.85 15.05 0.44
C PHE A 71 -5.23 16.28 1.09
N GLN A 72 -3.93 16.19 1.38
CA GLN A 72 -3.08 17.30 1.80
C GLN A 72 -1.79 17.24 0.98
N SER A 73 -1.49 18.33 0.26
CA SER A 73 -0.29 18.42 -0.59
C SER A 73 1.00 18.59 0.20
N ILE A 74 0.91 19.03 1.46
CA ILE A 74 2.04 19.29 2.37
C ILE A 74 1.69 18.72 3.74
N ILE A 75 2.63 18.00 4.34
CA ILE A 75 2.56 17.54 5.72
C ILE A 75 3.80 18.05 6.46
N ASP A 76 3.60 18.47 7.71
CA ASP A 76 4.63 18.91 8.64
C ASP A 76 4.45 18.12 9.95
N LEU A 77 5.41 17.25 10.25
CA LEU A 77 5.43 16.33 11.41
C LEU A 77 6.25 16.87 12.57
#